data_AF-A0A953V0F2-F1
#
_entry.id   AF-A0A953V0F2-F1
#
_cell.length_a   1.000
_cell.length_b   1.000
_cell.length_c   1.000
_cell.angle_alpha   90.00
_cell.angle_beta   90.00
_cell.angle_gamma   90.00
#
_symmetry.space_group_name_H-M   'P 1'
#
loop_
_entity.id
_entity.type
_entity.pdbx_description
1 polymer ?
#
loop_
_entity_poly.entity_id
_entity_poly.type
_entity_poly.pdbx_seq_one_letter_code
_entity_poly.pdbx_strand_id
1 'polypeptide(L)'
;MRRWSDRAASYRYNRPGFEVIHHFTYGLVSDGDLMEGVAAEAASLAGHLKLGKLIYLYDDNHITLSAATQLTFTEDRAQRFAAYGWHTQSIDDGNNVDAIDRAIRAARQETERPSLILVRTHIGYGSPHKQDTFAAHGSALGEEEVKLTKENLGWPIGPPFLVPEAVEQHCHQVVHRGRQAEAEWNEKFAAYEQQYPELARELRLLIAGELPPGWDANIPQFPADAKGLATRVASGKIMEAISQTLPGLIGGSADLNPSTYTELNDAGNFENSAMAVGDLQGSAAGGWSYAGRNLQFGVREHAMGAILNGLATHGGTIPFGATFLTFSDYMRPPIRLAALMGIQVVYVFTHDSLALGEDGPTHQSVEQVASLRAIPQLLVIRSCDANETAVAWRVAVETRDRPVALVLSRQSVPTLDRKHLASADGLRRGAYILADAPQAKPQLILIATGSEVGLIVAAQQKLQEQQISVRLVSMPSWELFEAQSREYRDSVLPPSVRARLAVEAGVTQGWHRYVGDQGDVIGVDRFGASAPGSVVMREYGFTVEHVCQRALALL
;
A
#
# COMPACT_ATOMS: atom_id res chain seq x y z
N MET A 1 3.29 -2.40 -13.04
CA MET A 1 2.66 -2.79 -11.76
C MET A 1 1.40 -3.68 -11.95
N ARG A 2 0.58 -3.53 -13.02
CA ARG A 2 -0.62 -4.38 -13.29
C ARG A 2 -0.36 -5.89 -13.49
N ARG A 3 0.88 -6.31 -13.74
CA ARG A 3 1.18 -7.65 -14.25
C ARG A 3 1.39 -8.75 -13.21
N TRP A 4 1.70 -8.37 -11.99
CA TRP A 4 1.84 -9.31 -10.88
C TRP A 4 0.54 -10.11 -10.69
N SER A 5 -0.60 -9.44 -10.88
CA SER A 5 -1.93 -10.05 -10.86
C SER A 5 -2.19 -10.91 -12.11
N ASP A 6 -1.82 -10.46 -13.33
CA ASP A 6 -1.96 -11.30 -14.56
C ASP A 6 -1.22 -12.63 -14.41
N ARG A 7 0.07 -12.64 -14.06
CA ARG A 7 0.82 -13.91 -14.02
C ARG A 7 0.36 -14.82 -12.88
N ALA A 8 0.04 -14.25 -11.72
CA ALA A 8 -0.49 -15.02 -10.59
C ALA A 8 -1.84 -15.64 -10.91
N ALA A 9 -2.75 -14.83 -11.45
CA ALA A 9 -4.08 -15.26 -11.79
C ALA A 9 -4.07 -16.20 -13.03
N SER A 10 -3.22 -15.98 -14.04
CA SER A 10 -3.02 -16.93 -15.14
C SER A 10 -2.61 -18.30 -14.62
N TYR A 11 -1.63 -18.38 -13.72
CA TYR A 11 -1.14 -19.68 -13.24
C TYR A 11 -2.19 -20.39 -12.36
N ARG A 12 -2.99 -19.63 -11.60
CA ARG A 12 -4.06 -20.18 -10.77
C ARG A 12 -5.27 -20.63 -11.58
N TYR A 13 -5.72 -19.84 -12.55
CA TYR A 13 -7.02 -20.02 -13.22
C TYR A 13 -6.94 -20.58 -14.64
N ASN A 14 -5.87 -20.35 -15.40
CA ASN A 14 -5.78 -20.94 -16.74
C ASN A 14 -5.67 -22.47 -16.65
N ARG A 15 -6.30 -23.15 -17.59
CA ARG A 15 -6.28 -24.63 -17.71
C ARG A 15 -5.97 -25.01 -19.15
N PRO A 16 -5.55 -26.26 -19.44
CA PRO A 16 -5.35 -26.70 -20.82
C PRO A 16 -6.59 -26.38 -21.68
N GLY A 17 -6.41 -25.61 -22.76
CA GLY A 17 -7.50 -25.13 -23.62
C GLY A 17 -8.19 -23.83 -23.18
N PHE A 18 -7.90 -23.31 -21.98
CA PHE A 18 -8.54 -22.12 -21.42
C PHE A 18 -7.53 -21.13 -20.84
N GLU A 19 -7.11 -20.20 -21.69
CA GLU A 19 -6.38 -19.00 -21.29
C GLU A 19 -7.39 -17.87 -21.01
N VAL A 20 -7.96 -17.88 -19.80
CA VAL A 20 -8.96 -16.89 -19.36
C VAL A 20 -8.31 -15.60 -18.85
N ILE A 21 -7.06 -15.66 -18.43
CA ILE A 21 -6.26 -14.48 -18.06
C ILE A 21 -5.01 -14.51 -18.92
N HIS A 22 -5.00 -13.66 -19.96
CA HIS A 22 -3.89 -13.58 -20.91
C HIS A 22 -3.84 -12.20 -21.59
N HIS A 23 -3.15 -11.25 -20.98
CA HIS A 23 -2.94 -9.92 -21.58
C HIS A 23 -1.52 -9.38 -21.35
N PHE A 24 -1.19 -8.30 -22.05
CA PHE A 24 0.09 -7.60 -21.93
C PHE A 24 -0.07 -6.31 -21.14
N THR A 25 0.99 -5.92 -20.42
CA THR A 25 1.08 -4.60 -19.78
C THR A 25 2.08 -3.73 -20.52
N TYR A 26 1.62 -2.59 -21.04
CA TYR A 26 2.46 -1.59 -21.69
C TYR A 26 2.66 -0.38 -20.77
N GLY A 27 3.87 0.16 -20.76
CA GLY A 27 4.18 1.45 -20.15
C GLY A 27 4.90 2.34 -21.15
N LEU A 28 4.50 3.61 -21.24
CA LEU A 28 5.30 4.64 -21.89
C LEU A 28 6.05 5.36 -20.78
N VAL A 29 7.38 5.36 -20.85
CA VAL A 29 8.27 5.91 -19.82
C VAL A 29 9.21 6.92 -20.45
N SER A 30 9.73 7.83 -19.65
CA SER A 30 10.59 8.93 -20.05
C SER A 30 11.95 8.89 -19.34
N ASP A 31 12.82 9.85 -19.66
CA ASP A 31 14.08 10.06 -18.96
C ASP A 31 13.87 10.23 -17.45
N GLY A 32 12.86 11.01 -17.05
CA GLY A 32 12.55 11.24 -15.64
C GLY A 32 12.18 9.95 -14.91
N ASP A 33 11.37 9.09 -15.53
CA ASP A 33 11.01 7.80 -14.95
C ASP A 33 12.23 6.91 -14.75
N LEU A 34 13.18 6.90 -15.69
CA LEU A 34 14.37 6.06 -15.61
C LEU A 34 15.45 6.58 -14.66
N MET A 35 15.40 7.87 -14.28
CA MET A 35 16.26 8.46 -13.23
C MET A 35 15.77 8.14 -11.82
N GLU A 36 14.48 7.89 -11.64
CA GLU A 36 13.89 7.68 -10.32
C GLU A 36 14.27 6.31 -9.71
N GLY A 37 14.67 6.33 -8.43
CA GLY A 37 15.14 5.12 -7.72
C GLY A 37 14.08 4.00 -7.66
N VAL A 38 12.80 4.37 -7.51
CA VAL A 38 11.67 3.43 -7.51
C VAL A 38 11.57 2.62 -8.81
N ALA A 39 11.94 3.21 -9.95
CA ALA A 39 11.93 2.51 -11.23
C ALA A 39 13.06 1.49 -11.31
N ALA A 40 14.24 1.80 -10.79
CA ALA A 40 15.36 0.86 -10.71
C ALA A 40 15.03 -0.34 -9.79
N GLU A 41 14.45 -0.09 -8.62
CA GLU A 41 13.95 -1.13 -7.72
C GLU A 41 12.94 -2.06 -8.42
N ALA A 42 11.92 -1.47 -9.06
CA ALA A 42 10.88 -2.22 -9.76
C ALA A 42 11.41 -2.97 -10.99
N ALA A 43 12.32 -2.38 -11.76
CA ALA A 43 12.93 -3.02 -12.93
C ALA A 43 13.83 -4.20 -12.54
N SER A 44 14.62 -4.04 -11.48
CA SER A 44 15.42 -5.13 -10.90
C SER A 44 14.53 -6.32 -10.52
N LEU A 45 13.44 -6.08 -9.80
CA LEU A 45 12.54 -7.14 -9.35
C LEU A 45 11.74 -7.77 -10.51
N ALA A 46 11.30 -6.98 -11.49
CA ALA A 46 10.61 -7.49 -12.67
C ALA A 46 11.48 -8.42 -13.54
N GLY A 47 12.78 -8.11 -13.63
CA GLY A 47 13.76 -8.95 -14.30
C GLY A 47 14.01 -10.26 -13.56
N HIS A 48 14.21 -10.20 -12.24
CA HIS A 48 14.29 -11.39 -11.36
C HIS A 48 13.10 -12.33 -11.55
N LEU A 49 11.88 -11.78 -11.55
CA LEU A 49 10.64 -12.53 -11.71
C LEU A 49 10.32 -12.90 -13.16
N LYS A 50 11.25 -12.66 -14.09
CA LYS A 50 11.15 -13.07 -15.50
C LYS A 50 9.87 -12.63 -16.18
N LEU A 51 9.40 -11.43 -15.87
CA LEU A 51 8.14 -10.94 -16.38
C LEU A 51 8.27 -10.69 -17.90
N GLY A 52 8.00 -11.67 -18.79
CA GLY A 52 7.82 -11.56 -20.27
C GLY A 52 6.85 -10.50 -20.89
N LYS A 53 5.53 -10.65 -20.70
CA LYS A 53 4.43 -9.71 -21.10
C LYS A 53 4.44 -8.24 -20.57
N LEU A 54 5.59 -7.68 -20.16
CA LEU A 54 5.75 -6.33 -19.60
C LEU A 54 6.66 -5.63 -20.59
N ILE A 55 6.11 -4.63 -21.26
CA ILE A 55 6.77 -3.98 -22.38
C ILE A 55 6.76 -2.48 -22.10
N TYR A 56 7.94 -1.93 -21.90
CA TYR A 56 8.12 -0.49 -21.78
C TYR A 56 8.61 0.09 -23.11
N LEU A 57 7.96 1.16 -23.54
CA LEU A 57 8.43 2.04 -24.59
C LEU A 57 9.04 3.26 -23.89
N TYR A 58 10.35 3.39 -23.97
CA TYR A 58 11.08 4.51 -23.42
C TYR A 58 11.26 5.57 -24.50
N ASP A 59 10.68 6.74 -24.24
CA ASP A 59 10.86 7.95 -25.04
C ASP A 59 12.24 8.54 -24.76
N ASP A 60 13.25 8.10 -25.54
CA ASP A 60 14.64 8.52 -25.41
C ASP A 60 14.86 9.83 -26.18
N ASN A 61 14.29 10.92 -25.65
CA ASN A 61 14.26 12.22 -26.34
C ASN A 61 15.45 13.13 -26.00
N HIS A 62 16.27 12.76 -25.02
CA HIS A 62 17.46 13.48 -24.51
C HIS A 62 17.15 14.81 -23.81
N ILE A 63 15.92 15.07 -23.41
CA ILE A 63 15.47 16.31 -22.78
C ILE A 63 14.68 16.01 -21.50
N THR A 64 15.08 16.66 -20.41
CA THR A 64 14.32 16.74 -19.17
C THR A 64 13.66 18.11 -19.03
N LEU A 65 12.92 18.32 -17.93
CA LEU A 65 12.12 19.52 -17.71
C LEU A 65 12.88 20.84 -17.93
N SER A 66 14.16 20.89 -17.55
CA SER A 66 14.95 22.13 -17.58
C SER A 66 16.26 22.02 -18.36
N ALA A 67 16.57 20.86 -18.95
CA ALA A 67 17.90 20.62 -19.48
C ALA A 67 17.97 19.47 -20.50
N ALA A 68 19.08 19.38 -21.21
CA ALA A 68 19.46 18.14 -21.88
C ALA A 68 19.87 17.07 -20.86
N THR A 69 19.59 15.81 -21.16
CA THR A 69 19.96 14.68 -20.29
C THR A 69 21.46 14.59 -20.06
N GLN A 70 22.31 15.02 -20.99
CA GLN A 70 23.78 15.00 -20.81
C GLN A 70 24.29 15.72 -19.55
N LEU A 71 23.52 16.65 -18.98
CA LEU A 71 23.89 17.34 -17.75
C LEU A 71 23.76 16.46 -16.50
N THR A 72 22.84 15.48 -16.49
CA THR A 72 22.47 14.75 -15.26
C THR A 72 22.21 13.25 -15.45
N PHE A 73 22.18 12.75 -16.68
CA PHE A 73 21.77 11.38 -17.03
C PHE A 73 22.52 10.87 -18.26
N THR A 74 23.73 10.35 -18.03
CA THR A 74 24.70 9.93 -19.06
C THR A 74 25.01 8.43 -19.05
N GLU A 75 24.29 7.65 -18.25
CA GLU A 75 24.44 6.20 -18.18
C GLU A 75 23.95 5.49 -19.45
N ASP A 76 24.33 4.23 -19.63
CA ASP A 76 23.76 3.36 -20.65
C ASP A 76 22.51 2.64 -20.11
N ARG A 77 21.34 3.12 -20.52
CA ARG A 77 20.04 2.62 -20.07
C ARG A 77 19.80 1.18 -20.54
N ALA A 78 20.21 0.85 -21.77
CA ALA A 78 20.07 -0.49 -22.31
C ALA A 78 20.94 -1.48 -21.53
N GLN A 79 22.21 -1.14 -21.26
CA GLN A 79 23.09 -1.98 -20.46
C GLN A 79 22.59 -2.16 -19.02
N ARG A 80 22.08 -1.09 -18.37
CA ARG A 80 21.48 -1.21 -17.03
C ARG A 80 20.29 -2.17 -17.01
N PHE A 81 19.38 -2.07 -17.98
CA PHE A 81 18.22 -2.97 -18.07
C PHE A 81 18.62 -4.40 -18.45
N ALA A 82 19.60 -4.58 -19.34
CA ALA A 82 20.17 -5.89 -19.64
C ALA A 82 20.77 -6.55 -18.38
N ALA A 83 21.44 -5.78 -17.52
CA ALA A 83 21.96 -6.27 -16.25
C ALA A 83 20.86 -6.70 -15.27
N TYR A 84 19.67 -6.09 -15.32
CA TYR A 84 18.50 -6.57 -14.58
C TYR A 84 17.87 -7.84 -15.18
N GLY A 85 18.30 -8.29 -16.37
CA GLY A 85 17.71 -9.43 -17.07
C GLY A 85 16.57 -9.07 -18.03
N TRP A 86 16.51 -7.83 -18.51
CA TRP A 86 15.52 -7.41 -19.51
C TRP A 86 15.98 -7.70 -20.94
N HIS A 87 15.01 -7.85 -21.83
CA HIS A 87 15.21 -7.80 -23.27
C HIS A 87 15.18 -6.34 -23.74
N THR A 88 16.28 -5.87 -24.32
CA THR A 88 16.41 -4.48 -24.77
C THR A 88 16.45 -4.39 -26.28
N GLN A 89 15.70 -3.45 -26.84
CA GLN A 89 15.70 -3.13 -28.27
C GLN A 89 15.87 -1.62 -28.44
N SER A 90 16.53 -1.18 -29.51
CA SER A 90 16.68 0.24 -29.85
C SER A 90 16.08 0.54 -31.22
N ILE A 91 15.45 1.69 -31.35
CA ILE A 91 14.88 2.22 -32.58
C ILE A 91 15.42 3.64 -32.75
N ASP A 92 16.12 3.89 -33.86
CA ASP A 92 16.82 5.16 -34.09
C ASP A 92 15.89 6.31 -34.53
N ASP A 93 14.69 5.98 -35.03
CA ASP A 93 13.71 6.95 -35.51
C ASP A 93 12.30 6.64 -34.96
N GLY A 94 11.85 7.46 -34.01
CA GLY A 94 10.53 7.38 -33.41
C GLY A 94 9.36 7.69 -34.35
N ASN A 95 9.61 8.21 -35.56
CA ASN A 95 8.57 8.37 -36.58
C ASN A 95 8.42 7.12 -37.47
N ASN A 96 9.31 6.13 -37.32
CA ASN A 96 9.22 4.86 -38.05
C ASN A 96 8.26 3.88 -37.35
N VAL A 97 6.96 4.05 -37.60
CA VAL A 97 5.90 3.24 -36.98
C VAL A 97 6.06 1.74 -37.27
N ASP A 98 6.55 1.37 -38.45
CA ASP A 98 6.78 -0.04 -38.81
C ASP A 98 7.91 -0.66 -37.97
N ALA A 99 8.97 0.10 -37.65
CA ALA A 99 10.03 -0.34 -36.75
C ALA A 99 9.51 -0.54 -35.32
N ILE A 100 8.66 0.37 -34.85
CA ILE A 100 8.01 0.28 -33.53
C ILE A 100 7.11 -0.95 -33.46
N ASP A 101 6.27 -1.19 -34.47
CA ASP A 101 5.39 -2.38 -34.50
C ASP A 101 6.20 -3.68 -34.52
N ARG A 102 7.28 -3.76 -35.32
CA ARG A 102 8.18 -4.93 -35.33
C ARG A 102 8.81 -5.16 -33.95
N ALA A 103 9.28 -4.12 -33.29
CA ALA A 103 9.89 -4.23 -31.96
C ALA A 103 8.86 -4.68 -30.90
N ILE A 104 7.63 -4.16 -30.96
CA ILE A 104 6.54 -4.60 -30.07
C ILE A 104 6.22 -6.07 -30.30
N ARG A 105 6.14 -6.52 -31.56
CA ARG A 105 5.91 -7.94 -31.88
C ARG A 105 7.04 -8.83 -31.39
N ALA A 106 8.30 -8.43 -31.57
CA ALA A 106 9.45 -9.15 -31.03
C ALA A 106 9.41 -9.21 -29.50
N ALA A 107 9.08 -8.11 -28.82
CA ALA A 107 8.89 -8.07 -27.38
C ALA A 107 7.74 -8.99 -26.89
N ARG A 108 6.66 -9.15 -27.67
CA ARG A 108 5.59 -10.11 -27.36
C ARG A 108 6.01 -11.57 -27.52
N GLN A 109 7.00 -11.85 -28.37
CA GLN A 109 7.56 -13.20 -28.56
C GLN A 109 8.57 -13.56 -27.47
N GLU A 110 9.17 -12.57 -26.79
CA GLU A 110 10.01 -12.77 -25.62
C GLU A 110 9.14 -13.04 -24.38
N THR A 111 9.04 -14.31 -23.98
CA THR A 111 8.18 -14.75 -22.87
C THR A 111 8.89 -14.84 -21.54
N GLU A 112 10.23 -14.87 -21.53
CA GLU A 112 11.05 -15.13 -20.35
C GLU A 112 11.61 -13.85 -19.72
N ARG A 113 11.58 -12.71 -20.42
CA ARG A 113 12.15 -11.45 -19.93
C ARG A 113 11.23 -10.26 -20.18
N PRO A 114 11.13 -9.31 -19.23
CA PRO A 114 10.50 -8.03 -19.52
C PRO A 114 11.26 -7.29 -20.62
N SER A 115 10.56 -6.49 -21.41
CA SER A 115 11.12 -5.80 -22.55
C SER A 115 11.17 -4.29 -22.36
N LEU A 116 12.31 -3.69 -22.67
CA LEU A 116 12.50 -2.24 -22.80
C LEU A 116 12.81 -1.93 -24.27
N ILE A 117 11.99 -1.10 -24.90
CA ILE A 117 12.19 -0.61 -26.26
C ILE A 117 12.59 0.86 -26.13
N LEU A 118 13.86 1.16 -26.41
CA LEU A 118 14.40 2.51 -26.45
C LEU A 118 14.04 3.13 -27.80
N VAL A 119 13.18 4.14 -27.80
CA VAL A 119 12.70 4.82 -29.01
C VAL A 119 13.34 6.19 -29.03
N ARG A 120 14.29 6.41 -29.94
CA ARG A 120 14.89 7.73 -30.12
C ARG A 120 13.88 8.67 -30.77
N THR A 121 13.53 9.74 -30.07
CA THR A 121 12.57 10.74 -30.55
C THR A 121 13.15 12.16 -30.49
N HIS A 122 12.40 13.10 -31.05
CA HIS A 122 12.67 14.53 -30.95
C HIS A 122 11.51 15.19 -30.20
N ILE A 123 11.76 15.72 -28.99
CA ILE A 123 10.71 16.41 -28.24
C ILE A 123 10.23 17.63 -29.02
N GLY A 124 8.92 17.86 -29.09
CA GLY A 124 8.35 18.95 -29.87
C GLY A 124 8.60 18.85 -31.38
N TYR A 125 8.78 17.63 -31.92
CA TYR A 125 9.01 17.38 -33.34
C TYR A 125 8.11 18.21 -34.26
N GLY A 126 8.74 18.88 -35.23
CA GLY A 126 8.07 19.76 -36.18
C GLY A 126 7.99 21.23 -35.75
N SER A 127 8.20 21.55 -34.47
CA SER A 127 8.23 22.94 -33.97
C SER A 127 9.54 23.62 -34.33
N PRO A 128 9.55 24.64 -35.22
CA PRO A 128 10.80 25.18 -35.75
C PRO A 128 11.74 25.78 -34.70
N HIS A 129 11.21 26.35 -33.62
CA HIS A 129 12.01 27.02 -32.59
C HIS A 129 12.06 26.26 -31.27
N LYS A 130 11.21 25.25 -31.06
CA LYS A 130 11.13 24.51 -29.78
C LYS A 130 11.49 23.02 -29.88
N GLN A 131 11.60 22.45 -31.07
CA GLN A 131 12.05 21.06 -31.22
C GLN A 131 13.42 20.84 -30.57
N ASP A 132 13.59 19.71 -29.88
CA ASP A 132 14.81 19.34 -29.17
C ASP A 132 15.25 20.35 -28.08
N THR A 133 14.29 21.12 -27.56
CA THR A 133 14.52 22.05 -26.45
C THR A 133 13.63 21.71 -25.26
N PHE A 134 14.12 21.98 -24.05
CA PHE A 134 13.29 21.86 -22.82
C PHE A 134 12.07 22.80 -22.84
N ALA A 135 12.06 23.85 -23.67
CA ALA A 135 10.94 24.77 -23.81
C ALA A 135 9.67 24.10 -24.40
N ALA A 136 9.82 22.95 -25.09
CA ALA A 136 8.70 22.16 -25.58
C ALA A 136 8.05 21.26 -24.50
N HIS A 137 8.68 21.07 -23.34
CA HIS A 137 8.24 20.09 -22.35
C HIS A 137 7.02 20.55 -21.52
N GLY A 138 7.16 21.66 -20.81
CA GLY A 138 6.22 22.05 -19.74
C GLY A 138 5.36 23.28 -20.05
N SER A 139 5.38 23.81 -21.28
CA SER A 139 4.70 25.06 -21.62
C SER A 139 4.00 24.99 -22.97
N ALA A 140 2.92 25.76 -23.11
CA ALA A 140 2.27 25.94 -24.41
C ALA A 140 3.29 26.44 -25.44
N LEU A 141 3.21 25.92 -26.68
CA LEU A 141 4.11 26.35 -27.75
C LEU A 141 3.97 27.86 -28.05
N GLY A 142 2.74 28.38 -27.97
CA GLY A 142 2.36 29.73 -28.39
C GLY A 142 1.70 29.72 -29.76
N GLU A 143 0.77 30.65 -30.03
CA GLU A 143 -0.07 30.61 -31.23
C GLU A 143 0.74 30.62 -32.53
N GLU A 144 1.76 31.47 -32.63
CA GLU A 144 2.62 31.54 -33.81
C GLU A 144 3.42 30.25 -34.00
N GLU A 145 3.99 29.71 -32.91
CA GLU A 145 4.75 28.45 -32.98
C GLU A 145 3.86 27.26 -33.38
N VAL A 146 2.59 27.23 -32.92
CA VAL A 146 1.62 26.21 -33.36
C VAL A 146 1.34 26.32 -34.85
N LYS A 147 1.16 27.54 -35.38
CA LYS A 147 0.95 27.77 -36.81
C LYS A 147 2.16 27.29 -37.62
N LEU A 148 3.36 27.70 -37.24
CA LEU A 148 4.61 27.29 -37.89
C LEU A 148 4.84 25.78 -37.83
N THR A 149 4.52 25.15 -36.68
CA THR A 149 4.59 23.69 -36.53
C THR A 149 3.64 22.99 -37.50
N LYS A 150 2.40 23.47 -37.63
CA LYS A 150 1.44 22.92 -38.59
C LYS A 150 1.92 23.06 -40.02
N GLU A 151 2.41 24.25 -40.41
CA GLU A 151 2.98 24.50 -41.74
C GLU A 151 4.15 23.55 -42.04
N ASN A 152 5.07 23.38 -41.08
CA ASN A 152 6.24 22.51 -41.21
C ASN A 152 5.86 21.02 -41.34
N LEU A 153 4.76 20.60 -40.70
CA LEU A 153 4.22 19.23 -40.80
C LEU A 153 3.26 19.04 -41.99
N GLY A 154 3.05 20.07 -42.83
CA GLY A 154 2.10 20.03 -43.94
C GLY A 154 0.63 19.93 -43.49
N TRP A 155 0.34 20.34 -42.25
CA TRP A 155 -0.98 20.28 -41.64
C TRP A 155 -1.77 21.59 -41.81
N PRO A 156 -3.11 21.54 -42.03
CA PRO A 156 -3.93 22.74 -42.12
C PRO A 156 -3.89 23.61 -40.84
N ILE A 157 -3.65 24.92 -41.01
CA ILE A 157 -3.56 25.88 -39.90
C ILE A 157 -4.88 25.95 -39.10
N GLY A 158 -6.03 25.90 -39.79
CA GLY A 158 -7.35 25.96 -39.18
C GLY A 158 -8.33 24.91 -39.75
N PRO A 159 -9.42 24.62 -39.03
CA PRO A 159 -9.73 25.08 -37.67
C PRO A 159 -8.84 24.42 -36.59
N PRO A 160 -8.75 24.98 -35.36
CA PRO A 160 -8.17 24.25 -34.23
C PRO A 160 -8.97 22.97 -33.95
N PHE A 161 -8.33 21.97 -33.38
CA PHE A 161 -8.93 20.65 -33.11
C PHE A 161 -9.50 19.94 -34.35
N LEU A 162 -8.96 20.23 -35.55
CA LEU A 162 -9.28 19.50 -36.77
C LEU A 162 -8.89 18.02 -36.64
N VAL A 163 -9.86 17.12 -36.79
CA VAL A 163 -9.64 15.67 -36.91
C VAL A 163 -10.16 15.24 -38.29
N PRO A 164 -9.30 14.80 -39.22
CA PRO A 164 -9.76 14.31 -40.51
C PRO A 164 -10.61 13.05 -40.38
N GLU A 165 -11.66 12.95 -41.19
CA GLU A 165 -12.59 11.81 -41.17
C GLU A 165 -11.86 10.47 -41.34
N ALA A 166 -10.85 10.40 -42.22
CA ALA A 166 -10.07 9.18 -42.42
C ALA A 166 -9.32 8.72 -41.15
N VAL A 167 -8.85 9.66 -40.32
CA VAL A 167 -8.19 9.35 -39.03
C VAL A 167 -9.23 8.84 -38.03
N GLU A 168 -10.38 9.50 -37.92
CA GLU A 168 -11.48 9.06 -37.07
C GLU A 168 -11.94 7.64 -37.45
N GLN A 169 -12.19 7.39 -38.73
CA GLN A 169 -12.58 6.08 -39.25
C GLN A 169 -11.52 5.01 -38.95
N HIS A 170 -10.23 5.32 -39.13
CA HIS A 170 -9.14 4.40 -38.80
C HIS A 170 -9.10 4.07 -37.30
N CYS A 171 -9.16 5.08 -36.43
CA CYS A 171 -9.15 4.90 -34.98
C CYS A 171 -10.38 4.12 -34.50
N HIS A 172 -11.56 4.36 -35.07
CA HIS A 172 -12.81 3.66 -34.73
C HIS A 172 -12.74 2.14 -34.97
N GLN A 173 -11.86 1.65 -35.85
CA GLN A 173 -11.66 0.22 -36.06
C GLN A 173 -11.21 -0.50 -34.77
N VAL A 174 -10.59 0.19 -33.81
CA VAL A 174 -10.21 -0.40 -32.53
C VAL A 174 -11.42 -0.86 -31.72
N VAL A 175 -12.56 -0.16 -31.82
CA VAL A 175 -13.80 -0.51 -31.11
C VAL A 175 -14.34 -1.84 -31.63
N HIS A 176 -14.34 -2.04 -32.95
CA HIS A 176 -14.77 -3.30 -33.55
C HIS A 176 -13.86 -4.46 -33.12
N ARG A 177 -12.54 -4.28 -33.20
CA ARG A 177 -11.57 -5.29 -32.77
C ARG A 177 -11.72 -5.64 -31.29
N GLY A 178 -11.93 -4.63 -30.44
CA GLY A 178 -12.14 -4.81 -29.00
C GLY A 178 -13.40 -5.61 -28.69
N ARG A 179 -14.55 -5.25 -29.29
CA ARG A 179 -15.82 -5.97 -29.12
C ARG A 179 -15.72 -7.43 -29.55
N GLN A 180 -15.04 -7.69 -30.67
CA GLN A 180 -14.84 -9.05 -31.15
C GLN A 180 -13.97 -9.85 -30.17
N ALA A 181 -12.83 -9.31 -29.74
CA ALA A 181 -11.95 -9.99 -28.79
C ALA A 181 -12.63 -10.26 -27.43
N GLU A 182 -13.46 -9.33 -26.95
CA GLU A 182 -14.24 -9.50 -25.72
C GLU A 182 -15.34 -10.55 -25.89
N ALA A 183 -16.03 -10.58 -27.03
CA ALA A 183 -17.03 -11.62 -27.33
C ALA A 183 -16.38 -13.03 -27.38
N GLU A 184 -15.25 -13.17 -28.06
CA GLU A 184 -14.47 -14.41 -28.11
C GLU A 184 -13.99 -14.84 -26.70
N TRP A 185 -13.56 -13.87 -25.88
CA TRP A 185 -13.20 -14.13 -24.49
C TRP A 185 -14.39 -14.59 -23.65
N ASN A 186 -15.55 -13.94 -23.79
CA ASN A 186 -16.78 -14.31 -23.08
C ASN A 186 -17.26 -15.72 -23.43
N GLU A 187 -17.19 -16.11 -24.71
CA GLU A 187 -17.49 -17.49 -25.13
C GLU A 187 -16.52 -18.50 -24.51
N LYS A 188 -15.22 -18.20 -24.54
CA LYS A 188 -14.20 -19.02 -23.88
C LYS A 188 -14.45 -19.15 -22.37
N PHE A 189 -14.82 -18.05 -21.72
CA PHE A 189 -15.09 -18.02 -20.28
C PHE A 189 -16.37 -18.78 -19.91
N ALA A 190 -17.41 -18.73 -20.75
CA ALA A 190 -18.61 -19.54 -20.56
C ALA A 190 -18.31 -21.05 -20.68
N ALA A 191 -17.47 -21.46 -21.63
CA ALA A 191 -17.01 -22.84 -21.74
C ALA A 191 -16.12 -23.24 -20.54
N TYR A 192 -15.25 -22.33 -20.08
CA TYR A 192 -14.43 -22.54 -18.87
C TYR A 192 -15.29 -22.78 -17.64
N GLU A 193 -16.38 -22.01 -17.46
CA GLU A 193 -17.30 -22.15 -16.34
C GLU A 193 -18.00 -23.52 -16.33
N GLN A 194 -18.36 -24.07 -17.49
CA GLN A 194 -18.97 -25.40 -17.57
C GLN A 194 -18.00 -26.51 -17.13
N GLN A 195 -16.71 -26.37 -17.44
CA GLN A 195 -15.70 -27.39 -17.13
C GLN A 195 -15.04 -27.22 -15.76
N TYR A 196 -14.93 -25.98 -15.28
CA TYR A 196 -14.25 -25.61 -14.03
C TYR A 196 -15.12 -24.68 -13.16
N PRO A 197 -16.34 -25.11 -12.76
CA PRO A 197 -17.34 -24.23 -12.15
C PRO A 197 -16.85 -23.56 -10.86
N GLU A 198 -16.13 -24.26 -10.00
CA GLU A 198 -15.62 -23.70 -8.75
C GLU A 198 -14.54 -22.62 -8.97
N LEU A 199 -13.64 -22.83 -9.93
CA LEU A 199 -12.60 -21.86 -10.26
C LEU A 199 -13.18 -20.63 -10.97
N ALA A 200 -14.17 -20.84 -11.84
CA ALA A 200 -14.89 -19.75 -12.49
C ALA A 200 -15.66 -18.91 -11.46
N ARG A 201 -16.33 -19.55 -10.49
CA ARG A 201 -17.02 -18.87 -9.38
C ARG A 201 -16.03 -18.06 -8.53
N GLU A 202 -14.90 -18.65 -8.14
CA GLU A 202 -13.85 -17.95 -7.39
C GLU A 202 -13.32 -16.74 -8.18
N LEU A 203 -12.99 -16.93 -9.46
CA LEU A 203 -12.48 -15.85 -10.31
C LEU A 203 -13.49 -14.73 -10.52
N ARG A 204 -14.78 -15.04 -10.71
CA ARG A 204 -15.85 -14.03 -10.81
C ARG A 204 -15.97 -13.20 -9.53
N LEU A 205 -15.96 -13.86 -8.37
CA LEU A 205 -15.99 -13.17 -7.08
C LEU A 205 -14.81 -12.21 -6.95
N LEU A 206 -13.60 -12.66 -7.26
CA LEU A 206 -12.40 -11.84 -7.18
C LEU A 206 -12.40 -10.66 -8.16
N ILE A 207 -12.85 -10.86 -9.40
CA ILE A 207 -12.98 -9.79 -10.40
C ILE A 207 -14.02 -8.76 -9.96
N ALA A 208 -15.15 -9.21 -9.39
CA ALA A 208 -16.18 -8.34 -8.80
C ALA A 208 -15.73 -7.70 -7.47
N GLY A 209 -14.56 -8.09 -6.97
CA GLY A 209 -14.04 -7.71 -5.66
C GLY A 209 -14.79 -8.33 -4.48
N GLU A 210 -15.79 -9.19 -4.71
CA GLU A 210 -16.63 -9.81 -3.68
C GLU A 210 -15.85 -10.71 -2.72
N LEU A 211 -16.18 -10.66 -1.43
CA LEU A 211 -15.54 -11.50 -0.41
C LEU A 211 -16.27 -12.85 -0.33
N PRO A 212 -15.54 -13.97 -0.23
CA PRO A 212 -16.16 -15.27 0.01
C PRO A 212 -17.04 -15.27 1.28
N PRO A 213 -18.22 -15.89 1.26
CA PRO A 213 -19.04 -16.04 2.46
C PRO A 213 -18.25 -16.72 3.59
N GLY A 214 -18.27 -16.14 4.79
CA GLY A 214 -17.56 -16.68 5.95
C GLY A 214 -16.04 -16.59 5.88
N TRP A 215 -15.48 -15.70 5.04
CA TRP A 215 -14.03 -15.54 4.88
C TRP A 215 -13.29 -15.29 6.21
N ASP A 216 -13.93 -14.67 7.20
CA ASP A 216 -13.34 -14.31 8.50
C ASP A 216 -13.66 -15.31 9.63
N ALA A 217 -14.36 -16.41 9.34
CA ALA A 217 -14.85 -17.36 10.35
C ALA A 217 -13.72 -18.06 11.13
N ASN A 218 -12.56 -18.22 10.50
CA ASN A 218 -11.40 -18.90 11.10
C ASN A 218 -10.48 -17.97 11.89
N ILE A 219 -10.78 -16.66 11.95
CA ILE A 219 -9.98 -15.71 12.73
C ILE A 219 -9.96 -16.17 14.20
N PRO A 220 -8.77 -16.38 14.79
CA PRO A 220 -8.66 -16.91 16.14
C PRO A 220 -9.24 -15.94 17.18
N GLN A 221 -9.81 -16.51 18.24
CA GLN A 221 -10.14 -15.76 19.44
C GLN A 221 -8.93 -15.68 20.36
N PHE A 222 -8.70 -14.50 20.94
CA PHE A 222 -7.60 -14.29 21.87
C PHE A 222 -8.16 -14.09 23.29
N PRO A 223 -8.07 -15.09 24.18
CA PRO A 223 -8.52 -14.93 25.56
C PRO A 223 -7.66 -13.90 26.30
N ALA A 224 -8.23 -13.34 27.37
CA ALA A 224 -7.53 -12.39 28.23
C ALA A 224 -6.22 -12.98 28.77
N ASP A 225 -5.13 -12.23 28.65
CA ASP A 225 -3.80 -12.63 29.09
C ASP A 225 -2.99 -11.38 29.42
N ALA A 226 -2.53 -11.28 30.68
CA ALA A 226 -1.76 -10.14 31.16
C ALA A 226 -0.40 -10.00 30.47
N LYS A 227 0.22 -11.13 30.04
CA LYS A 227 1.44 -11.08 29.22
C LYS A 227 1.08 -10.73 27.78
N GLY A 228 0.01 -11.36 27.27
CA GLY A 228 -0.48 -11.22 25.92
C GLY A 228 0.58 -11.50 24.85
N LEU A 229 0.43 -10.86 23.70
CA LEU A 229 1.30 -11.04 22.55
C LEU A 229 1.44 -9.74 21.77
N ALA A 230 2.51 -9.62 20.99
CA ALA A 230 2.70 -8.46 20.12
C ALA A 230 1.62 -8.43 19.04
N THR A 231 1.13 -7.25 18.67
CA THR A 231 0.07 -7.14 17.67
C THR A 231 0.54 -7.56 16.28
N ARG A 232 1.85 -7.50 15.98
CA ARG A 232 2.43 -8.14 14.77
C ARG A 232 2.29 -9.66 14.76
N VAL A 233 2.45 -10.33 15.91
CA VAL A 233 2.30 -11.79 16.03
C VAL A 233 0.83 -12.17 15.95
N ALA A 234 -0.06 -11.38 16.56
CA ALA A 234 -1.49 -11.55 16.38
C ALA A 234 -1.88 -11.41 14.90
N SER A 235 -1.38 -10.37 14.23
CA SER A 235 -1.57 -10.12 12.80
C SER A 235 -1.17 -11.33 11.96
N GLY A 236 0.02 -11.91 12.16
CA GLY A 236 0.43 -13.10 11.43
C GLY A 236 -0.50 -14.31 11.61
N LYS A 237 -0.97 -14.56 12.84
CA LYS A 237 -1.96 -15.62 13.11
C LYS A 237 -3.30 -15.37 12.41
N ILE A 238 -3.74 -14.12 12.35
CA ILE A 238 -4.97 -13.71 11.68
C ILE A 238 -4.82 -13.86 10.16
N MET A 239 -3.71 -13.37 9.61
CA MET A 239 -3.39 -13.48 8.17
C MET A 239 -3.35 -14.93 7.71
N GLU A 240 -2.70 -15.80 8.47
CA GLU A 240 -2.67 -17.24 8.18
C GLU A 240 -4.09 -17.80 8.10
N ALA A 241 -4.93 -17.54 9.10
CA ALA A 241 -6.31 -18.02 9.16
C ALA A 241 -7.18 -17.53 7.99
N ILE A 242 -7.10 -16.23 7.64
CA ILE A 242 -7.90 -15.68 6.53
C ILE A 242 -7.32 -16.07 5.16
N SER A 243 -6.02 -16.37 5.06
CA SER A 243 -5.43 -16.76 3.78
C SER A 243 -5.99 -18.07 3.23
N GLN A 244 -6.51 -18.94 4.11
CA GLN A 244 -7.11 -20.24 3.75
C GLN A 244 -8.50 -20.08 3.10
N THR A 245 -9.20 -19.00 3.41
CA THR A 245 -10.57 -18.71 2.97
C THR A 245 -10.66 -17.50 2.04
N LEU A 246 -9.60 -16.71 1.93
CA LEU A 246 -9.50 -15.51 1.10
C LEU A 246 -8.41 -15.70 0.02
N PRO A 247 -8.72 -16.37 -1.11
CA PRO A 247 -7.75 -16.68 -2.16
C PRO A 247 -7.15 -15.43 -2.82
N GLY A 248 -7.86 -14.30 -2.76
CA GLY A 248 -7.41 -13.00 -3.29
C GLY A 248 -6.34 -12.31 -2.44
N LEU A 249 -6.10 -12.72 -1.19
CA LEU A 249 -5.06 -12.12 -0.34
C LEU A 249 -3.68 -12.52 -0.85
N ILE A 250 -2.90 -11.53 -1.30
CA ILE A 250 -1.56 -11.71 -1.87
C ILE A 250 -0.67 -10.55 -1.45
N GLY A 251 0.60 -10.83 -1.16
CA GLY A 251 1.46 -9.80 -0.59
C GLY A 251 2.74 -10.37 -0.02
N GLY A 252 3.47 -9.57 0.73
CA GLY A 252 4.67 -10.01 1.41
C GLY A 252 5.33 -8.85 2.16
N SER A 253 6.64 -8.93 2.33
CA SER A 253 7.41 -7.88 3.00
C SER A 253 8.63 -7.44 2.19
N ALA A 254 9.10 -6.24 2.49
CA ALA A 254 10.39 -5.76 2.03
C ALA A 254 11.53 -6.40 2.87
N ASP A 255 11.78 -7.70 2.65
CA ASP A 255 12.87 -8.48 3.30
C ASP A 255 12.74 -8.63 4.82
N LEU A 256 11.52 -8.58 5.36
CA LEU A 256 11.27 -8.52 6.80
C LEU A 256 10.30 -9.59 7.31
N ASN A 257 10.01 -10.64 6.54
CA ASN A 257 8.99 -11.66 6.87
C ASN A 257 9.12 -12.22 8.32
N PRO A 258 10.32 -12.62 8.79
CA PRO A 258 10.48 -13.14 10.15
C PRO A 258 10.18 -12.09 11.25
N SER A 259 10.27 -10.81 10.90
CA SER A 259 10.07 -9.68 11.82
C SER A 259 8.66 -9.12 11.75
N THR A 260 8.02 -9.13 10.58
CA THR A 260 6.66 -8.61 10.37
C THR A 260 5.59 -9.67 10.59
N TYR A 261 5.94 -10.96 10.52
CA TYR A 261 5.04 -12.10 10.58
C TYR A 261 3.95 -12.09 9.49
N THR A 262 4.34 -11.78 8.26
CA THR A 262 3.42 -11.58 7.12
C THR A 262 3.52 -12.67 6.05
N GLU A 263 4.30 -13.72 6.30
CA GLU A 263 4.34 -14.89 5.43
C GLU A 263 3.07 -15.74 5.59
N LEU A 264 2.46 -16.10 4.47
CA LEU A 264 1.33 -17.02 4.36
C LEU A 264 1.89 -18.44 4.15
N ASN A 265 2.00 -19.24 5.19
CA ASN A 265 2.91 -20.40 5.23
C ASN A 265 2.65 -21.42 4.12
N ASP A 266 1.37 -21.75 3.88
CA ASP A 266 0.94 -22.75 2.90
C ASP A 266 0.66 -22.15 1.51
N ALA A 267 0.86 -20.84 1.33
CA ALA A 267 0.47 -20.15 0.11
C ALA A 267 1.57 -20.06 -0.95
N GLY A 268 2.78 -20.58 -0.67
CA GLY A 268 3.93 -20.59 -1.60
C GLY A 268 4.49 -19.20 -1.93
N ASN A 269 5.66 -19.16 -2.56
CA ASN A 269 6.29 -17.93 -3.03
C ASN A 269 5.96 -17.67 -4.50
N PHE A 270 5.57 -16.44 -4.82
CA PHE A 270 5.39 -15.96 -6.18
C PHE A 270 6.76 -15.85 -6.86
N GLU A 271 7.22 -16.95 -7.43
CA GLU A 271 8.56 -17.07 -7.98
C GLU A 271 8.59 -18.01 -9.20
N ASN A 272 9.68 -17.93 -9.96
CA ASN A 272 9.91 -18.88 -11.05
C ASN A 272 10.34 -20.24 -10.50
N SER A 273 9.49 -21.26 -10.65
CA SER A 273 9.80 -22.63 -10.19
C SER A 273 11.09 -23.20 -10.80
N ALA A 274 11.45 -22.82 -12.02
CA ALA A 274 12.68 -23.26 -12.68
C ALA A 274 13.94 -22.65 -12.06
N MET A 275 13.81 -21.60 -11.22
CA MET A 275 14.91 -20.96 -10.51
C MET A 275 15.09 -21.45 -9.07
N ALA A 276 14.29 -22.43 -8.63
CA ALA A 276 14.39 -23.02 -7.29
C ALA A 276 15.61 -23.96 -7.17
N VAL A 277 16.81 -23.39 -7.28
CA VAL A 277 18.09 -24.09 -7.21
C VAL A 277 19.03 -23.34 -6.26
N GLY A 278 19.64 -24.05 -5.31
CA GLY A 278 20.60 -23.48 -4.36
C GLY A 278 20.00 -23.23 -2.97
N ASP A 279 20.39 -22.12 -2.34
CA ASP A 279 19.90 -21.72 -1.02
C ASP A 279 18.45 -21.21 -1.12
N LEU A 280 17.55 -21.86 -0.39
CA LEU A 280 16.11 -21.56 -0.38
C LEU A 280 15.63 -21.13 1.02
N GLN A 281 16.55 -20.70 1.89
CA GLN A 281 16.19 -20.15 3.20
C GLN A 281 15.15 -19.03 3.06
N GLY A 282 14.17 -19.01 3.98
CA GLY A 282 13.05 -18.06 3.93
C GLY A 282 11.96 -18.41 2.89
N SER A 283 12.03 -19.56 2.23
CA SER A 283 10.95 -20.01 1.35
C SER A 283 9.77 -20.57 2.15
N ALA A 284 8.58 -20.01 1.90
CA ALA A 284 7.30 -20.60 2.31
C ALA A 284 7.14 -22.07 1.87
N ALA A 285 6.41 -22.86 2.67
CA ALA A 285 6.25 -24.30 2.51
C ALA A 285 5.56 -24.71 1.20
N GLY A 286 4.71 -23.85 0.63
CA GLY A 286 4.04 -24.08 -0.65
C GLY A 286 4.96 -24.08 -1.89
N GLY A 287 6.26 -23.86 -1.73
CA GLY A 287 7.24 -23.89 -2.83
C GLY A 287 7.18 -22.66 -3.73
N TRP A 288 8.01 -22.66 -4.78
CA TRP A 288 8.11 -21.55 -5.74
C TRP A 288 7.20 -21.80 -6.94
N SER A 289 6.30 -20.87 -7.21
CA SER A 289 5.43 -20.89 -8.38
C SER A 289 4.83 -19.52 -8.59
N TYR A 290 4.47 -19.15 -9.83
CA TYR A 290 3.69 -17.95 -10.04
C TYR A 290 2.28 -18.02 -9.44
N ALA A 291 1.76 -19.19 -9.02
CA ALA A 291 0.54 -19.24 -8.20
C ALA A 291 0.77 -18.94 -6.71
N GLY A 292 2.03 -18.79 -6.27
CA GLY A 292 2.37 -18.43 -4.90
C GLY A 292 1.81 -17.06 -4.53
N ARG A 293 1.45 -16.88 -3.25
CA ARG A 293 0.86 -15.62 -2.75
C ARG A 293 1.79 -14.82 -1.85
N ASN A 294 2.99 -15.33 -1.57
CA ASN A 294 4.06 -14.58 -0.90
C ASN A 294 4.96 -13.90 -1.93
N LEU A 295 4.98 -12.58 -1.94
CA LEU A 295 5.81 -11.75 -2.79
C LEU A 295 7.08 -11.36 -2.03
N GLN A 296 8.24 -11.78 -2.53
CA GLN A 296 9.53 -11.41 -1.97
C GLN A 296 10.01 -10.11 -2.64
N PHE A 297 9.73 -8.96 -2.01
CA PHE A 297 10.06 -7.67 -2.61
C PHE A 297 11.57 -7.35 -2.53
N GLY A 298 12.30 -7.96 -1.61
CA GLY A 298 13.63 -7.50 -1.18
C GLY A 298 13.56 -6.15 -0.47
N VAL A 299 14.72 -5.53 -0.19
CA VAL A 299 14.81 -4.21 0.46
C VAL A 299 14.42 -3.09 -0.52
N ARG A 300 13.13 -2.98 -0.81
CA ARG A 300 12.55 -2.16 -1.89
C ARG A 300 11.17 -1.61 -1.51
N GLU A 301 11.06 -0.89 -0.41
CA GLU A 301 9.78 -0.38 0.10
C GLU A 301 9.05 0.48 -0.94
N HIS A 302 9.78 1.36 -1.64
CA HIS A 302 9.20 2.28 -2.60
C HIS A 302 8.57 1.51 -3.77
N ALA A 303 9.32 0.57 -4.38
CA ALA A 303 8.77 -0.28 -5.43
C ALA A 303 7.69 -1.22 -4.91
N MET A 304 7.80 -1.77 -3.70
CA MET A 304 6.75 -2.56 -3.06
C MET A 304 5.44 -1.76 -3.05
N GLY A 305 5.44 -0.53 -2.51
CA GLY A 305 4.25 0.32 -2.49
C GLY A 305 3.65 0.54 -3.88
N ALA A 306 4.49 0.81 -4.87
CA ALA A 306 4.04 1.01 -6.25
C ALA A 306 3.46 -0.29 -6.86
N ILE A 307 4.12 -1.43 -6.63
CA ILE A 307 3.67 -2.75 -7.09
C ILE A 307 2.30 -3.10 -6.52
N LEU A 308 2.07 -2.84 -5.23
CA LEU A 308 0.76 -3.05 -4.58
C LEU A 308 -0.34 -2.22 -5.25
N ASN A 309 -0.05 -0.96 -5.60
CA ASN A 309 -1.00 -0.11 -6.33
C ASN A 309 -1.35 -0.70 -7.70
N GLY A 310 -0.37 -1.31 -8.38
CA GLY A 310 -0.63 -2.03 -9.64
C GLY A 310 -1.46 -3.29 -9.49
N LEU A 311 -1.22 -4.05 -8.42
CA LEU A 311 -2.01 -5.23 -8.08
C LEU A 311 -3.48 -4.82 -7.87
N ALA A 312 -3.71 -3.80 -7.04
CA ALA A 312 -5.06 -3.30 -6.76
C ALA A 312 -5.76 -2.75 -8.02
N THR A 313 -5.05 -1.97 -8.86
CA THR A 313 -5.63 -1.40 -10.11
C THR A 313 -5.82 -2.43 -11.23
N HIS A 314 -5.15 -3.57 -11.18
CA HIS A 314 -5.47 -4.69 -12.08
C HIS A 314 -6.77 -5.37 -11.66
N GLY A 315 -7.06 -5.45 -10.35
CA GLY A 315 -8.19 -6.18 -9.80
C GLY A 315 -7.92 -7.68 -9.66
N GLY A 316 -8.85 -8.37 -9.01
CA GLY A 316 -8.75 -9.81 -8.72
C GLY A 316 -7.98 -10.17 -7.45
N THR A 317 -7.44 -9.19 -6.73
CA THR A 317 -6.61 -9.41 -5.53
C THR A 317 -6.83 -8.34 -4.46
N ILE A 318 -6.47 -8.69 -3.22
CA ILE A 318 -6.37 -7.78 -2.07
C ILE A 318 -4.88 -7.73 -1.71
N PRO A 319 -4.15 -6.73 -2.23
CA PRO A 319 -2.71 -6.66 -2.03
C PRO A 319 -2.35 -6.18 -0.62
N PHE A 320 -1.35 -6.81 0.00
CA PHE A 320 -0.72 -6.31 1.22
C PHE A 320 0.81 -6.19 1.08
N GLY A 321 1.40 -5.24 1.81
CA GLY A 321 2.86 -5.12 1.90
C GLY A 321 3.30 -4.71 3.28
N ALA A 322 4.43 -5.25 3.72
CA ALA A 322 4.91 -5.11 5.08
C ALA A 322 6.35 -4.59 5.15
N THR A 323 6.59 -3.70 6.12
CA THR A 323 7.92 -3.25 6.54
C THR A 323 7.82 -2.69 7.98
N PHE A 324 8.89 -2.12 8.50
CA PHE A 324 8.82 -1.36 9.75
C PHE A 324 8.15 0.00 9.53
N LEU A 325 7.42 0.49 10.52
CA LEU A 325 6.69 1.75 10.42
C LEU A 325 7.61 2.92 10.04
N THR A 326 8.82 2.96 10.58
CA THR A 326 9.84 3.98 10.27
C THR A 326 10.15 4.04 8.77
N PHE A 327 10.11 2.91 8.06
CA PHE A 327 10.38 2.84 6.62
C PHE A 327 9.15 3.11 5.76
N SER A 328 7.99 3.41 6.36
CA SER A 328 6.85 3.96 5.60
C SER A 328 7.23 5.24 4.85
N ASP A 329 8.25 5.97 5.33
CA ASP A 329 8.80 7.15 4.66
C ASP A 329 9.40 6.84 3.28
N TYR A 330 10.04 5.68 3.09
CA TYR A 330 10.59 5.26 1.80
C TYR A 330 9.48 5.02 0.75
N MET A 331 8.28 4.65 1.20
CA MET A 331 7.13 4.36 0.34
C MET A 331 5.99 5.36 0.50
N ARG A 332 6.26 6.55 1.03
CA ARG A 332 5.25 7.59 1.21
C ARG A 332 4.60 8.03 -0.12
N PRO A 333 5.34 8.24 -1.23
CA PRO A 333 4.72 8.59 -2.51
C PRO A 333 3.69 7.57 -3.02
N PRO A 334 3.96 6.25 -3.07
CA PRO A 334 2.94 5.28 -3.49
C PRO A 334 1.79 5.14 -2.49
N ILE A 335 1.98 5.31 -1.18
CA ILE A 335 0.86 5.37 -0.21
C ILE A 335 -0.07 6.52 -0.55
N ARG A 336 0.49 7.72 -0.80
CA ARG A 336 -0.30 8.89 -1.21
C ARG A 336 -1.04 8.64 -2.52
N LEU A 337 -0.41 7.99 -3.50
CA LEU A 337 -1.06 7.65 -4.76
C LEU A 337 -2.19 6.62 -4.59
N ALA A 338 -2.03 5.64 -3.69
CA ALA A 338 -3.10 4.69 -3.38
C ALA A 338 -4.33 5.39 -2.82
N ALA A 339 -4.11 6.33 -1.89
CA ALA A 339 -5.18 7.12 -1.29
C ALA A 339 -5.83 8.08 -2.29
N LEU A 340 -5.04 8.68 -3.20
CA LEU A 340 -5.55 9.51 -4.29
C LEU A 340 -6.41 8.71 -5.28
N MET A 341 -6.01 7.49 -5.62
CA MET A 341 -6.72 6.62 -6.56
C MET A 341 -7.95 5.92 -5.95
N GLY A 342 -8.10 5.93 -4.61
CA GLY A 342 -9.20 5.24 -3.92
C GLY A 342 -9.14 3.73 -4.08
N ILE A 343 -7.95 3.13 -4.00
CA ILE A 343 -7.73 1.70 -4.23
C ILE A 343 -7.45 0.93 -2.94
N GLN A 344 -7.90 -0.33 -2.89
CA GLN A 344 -7.68 -1.23 -1.76
C GLN A 344 -6.24 -1.73 -1.72
N VAL A 345 -5.46 -1.21 -0.77
CA VAL A 345 -4.12 -1.70 -0.43
C VAL A 345 -3.99 -1.76 1.09
N VAL A 346 -3.47 -2.87 1.61
CA VAL A 346 -3.24 -3.06 3.06
C VAL A 346 -1.74 -2.92 3.35
N TYR A 347 -1.35 -1.86 4.04
CA TYR A 347 0.01 -1.70 4.53
C TYR A 347 0.12 -2.26 5.95
N VAL A 348 1.06 -3.18 6.17
CA VAL A 348 1.30 -3.81 7.48
C VAL A 348 2.61 -3.26 8.05
N PHE A 349 2.51 -2.23 8.87
CA PHE A 349 3.64 -1.57 9.49
C PHE A 349 3.85 -2.08 10.91
N THR A 350 5.00 -2.69 11.16
CA THR A 350 5.36 -3.21 12.49
C THR A 350 6.42 -2.35 13.17
N HIS A 351 6.78 -2.65 14.43
CA HIS A 351 7.78 -1.89 15.19
C HIS A 351 7.39 -0.42 15.31
N ASP A 352 6.15 -0.20 15.76
CA ASP A 352 5.42 1.06 15.67
C ASP A 352 5.92 2.24 16.51
N SER A 353 6.93 2.06 17.36
CA SER A 353 7.27 3.06 18.39
C SER A 353 8.68 2.89 18.96
N LEU A 354 9.03 3.77 19.90
CA LEU A 354 10.24 3.69 20.72
C LEU A 354 10.42 2.34 21.44
N ALA A 355 9.31 1.63 21.70
CA ALA A 355 9.32 0.33 22.37
C ALA A 355 10.07 -0.75 21.59
N LEU A 356 10.44 -0.49 20.33
CA LEU A 356 11.36 -1.37 19.62
C LEU A 356 12.70 -1.50 20.36
N GLY A 357 13.17 -0.47 21.06
CA GLY A 357 14.38 -0.56 21.88
C GLY A 357 15.69 -0.49 21.10
N GLU A 358 16.44 -1.59 21.06
CA GLU A 358 17.88 -1.59 20.85
C GLU A 358 18.36 -1.13 19.47
N ASP A 359 17.54 -1.22 18.42
CA ASP A 359 17.95 -0.70 17.08
C ASP A 359 18.02 0.84 17.04
N GLY A 360 17.50 1.50 18.07
CA GLY A 360 17.73 2.91 18.34
C GLY A 360 16.99 3.89 17.42
N PRO A 361 17.36 5.18 17.47
CA PRO A 361 16.54 6.27 16.93
C PRO A 361 16.31 6.24 15.41
N THR A 362 17.14 5.55 14.64
CA THR A 362 16.94 5.42 13.19
C THR A 362 15.79 4.46 12.83
N HIS A 363 15.44 3.55 13.76
CA HIS A 363 14.38 2.56 13.56
C HIS A 363 13.10 2.91 14.34
N GLN A 364 13.23 3.78 15.35
CA GLN A 364 12.16 4.13 16.25
C GLN A 364 11.23 5.18 15.64
N SER A 365 10.00 4.77 15.37
CA SER A 365 8.98 5.67 14.83
C SER A 365 8.57 6.71 15.88
N VAL A 366 8.45 7.97 15.45
CA VAL A 366 8.07 9.11 16.27
C VAL A 366 6.94 9.87 15.57
N GLU A 367 7.18 10.38 14.37
CA GLU A 367 6.23 11.17 13.58
C GLU A 367 5.37 10.36 12.60
N GLN A 368 5.71 9.10 12.35
CA GLN A 368 5.14 8.33 11.23
C GLN A 368 3.62 8.15 11.35
N VAL A 369 3.07 7.88 12.54
CA VAL A 369 1.61 7.76 12.72
C VAL A 369 0.89 9.07 12.38
N ALA A 370 1.40 10.22 12.85
CA ALA A 370 0.82 11.53 12.53
C ALA A 370 0.99 11.88 11.04
N SER A 371 2.15 11.55 10.47
CA SER A 371 2.48 11.73 9.05
C SER A 371 1.54 10.94 8.13
N LEU A 372 1.15 9.73 8.53
CA LEU A 372 0.18 8.89 7.81
C LEU A 372 -1.26 9.40 7.99
N ARG A 373 -1.68 9.76 9.21
CA ARG A 373 -3.01 10.35 9.49
C ARG A 373 -3.27 11.64 8.70
N ALA A 374 -2.20 12.35 8.33
CA ALA A 374 -2.29 13.56 7.51
C ALA A 374 -2.61 13.30 6.03
N ILE A 375 -2.48 12.06 5.53
CA ILE A 375 -2.80 11.71 4.15
C ILE A 375 -4.32 11.57 4.00
N PRO A 376 -4.98 12.39 3.16
CA PRO A 376 -6.41 12.24 2.92
C PRO A 376 -6.73 10.87 2.33
N GLN A 377 -7.85 10.28 2.74
CA GLN A 377 -8.29 8.94 2.32
C GLN A 377 -7.34 7.77 2.70
N LEU A 378 -6.44 7.92 3.66
CA LEU A 378 -5.74 6.77 4.24
C LEU A 378 -6.36 6.42 5.60
N LEU A 379 -6.85 5.19 5.80
CA LEU A 379 -7.23 4.74 7.14
C LEU A 379 -5.98 4.30 7.91
N VAL A 380 -5.73 4.90 9.07
CA VAL A 380 -4.64 4.48 9.95
C VAL A 380 -5.24 3.80 11.17
N ILE A 381 -4.85 2.54 11.40
CA ILE A 381 -5.39 1.71 12.49
C ILE A 381 -4.23 1.22 13.36
N ARG A 382 -4.18 1.70 14.60
CA ARG A 382 -3.18 1.30 15.60
C ARG A 382 -3.84 0.52 16.74
N SER A 383 -3.90 -0.80 16.58
CA SER A 383 -4.59 -1.72 17.48
C SER A 383 -3.85 -1.95 18.80
N CYS A 384 -4.57 -2.01 19.91
CA CYS A 384 -4.05 -2.13 21.27
C CYS A 384 -3.80 -3.55 21.76
N ASP A 385 -4.49 -4.54 21.19
CA ASP A 385 -4.34 -5.93 21.56
C ASP A 385 -4.65 -6.86 20.38
N ALA A 386 -4.56 -8.17 20.61
CA ALA A 386 -4.79 -9.16 19.57
C ALA A 386 -6.25 -9.19 19.07
N ASN A 387 -7.24 -8.92 19.92
CA ASN A 387 -8.65 -8.88 19.51
C ASN A 387 -8.96 -7.64 18.67
N GLU A 388 -8.39 -6.48 19.02
CA GLU A 388 -8.51 -5.27 18.22
C GLU A 388 -7.74 -5.40 16.90
N THR A 389 -6.62 -6.13 16.87
CA THR A 389 -5.92 -6.50 15.62
C THR A 389 -6.80 -7.35 14.70
N ALA A 390 -7.60 -8.27 15.25
CA ALA A 390 -8.56 -9.07 14.48
C ALA A 390 -9.65 -8.20 13.83
N VAL A 391 -10.16 -7.19 14.54
CA VAL A 391 -11.13 -6.24 13.96
C VAL A 391 -10.47 -5.33 12.94
N ALA A 392 -9.21 -4.92 13.16
CA ALA A 392 -8.43 -4.13 12.21
C ALA A 392 -8.28 -4.84 10.86
N TRP A 393 -7.98 -6.14 10.85
CA TRP A 393 -7.92 -6.94 9.62
C TRP A 393 -9.28 -7.09 8.94
N ARG A 394 -10.38 -7.23 9.69
CA ARG A 394 -11.73 -7.18 9.13
C ARG A 394 -11.99 -5.88 8.39
N VAL A 395 -11.71 -4.75 9.04
CA VAL A 395 -11.83 -3.43 8.42
C VAL A 395 -10.95 -3.33 7.17
N ALA A 396 -9.68 -3.77 7.23
CA ALA A 396 -8.76 -3.69 6.09
C ALA A 396 -9.25 -4.48 4.86
N VAL A 397 -9.77 -5.69 5.07
CA VAL A 397 -10.30 -6.56 3.99
C VAL A 397 -11.65 -6.06 3.46
N GLU A 398 -12.50 -5.49 4.32
CA GLU A 398 -13.81 -4.95 3.94
C GLU A 398 -13.70 -3.57 3.25
N THR A 399 -12.64 -2.81 3.51
CA THR A 399 -12.44 -1.46 2.96
C THR A 399 -11.93 -1.54 1.52
N ARG A 400 -12.77 -1.17 0.55
CA ARG A 400 -12.44 -1.27 -0.88
C ARG A 400 -12.10 0.04 -1.58
N ASP A 401 -12.55 1.16 -1.03
CA ASP A 401 -12.51 2.47 -1.67
C ASP A 401 -11.29 3.31 -1.28
N ARG A 402 -10.36 2.74 -0.51
CA ARG A 402 -9.18 3.42 0.03
C ARG A 402 -8.16 2.45 0.62
N PRO A 403 -6.89 2.86 0.77
CA PRO A 403 -5.88 2.07 1.47
C PRO A 403 -6.06 2.10 2.99
N VAL A 404 -5.53 1.06 3.64
CA VAL A 404 -5.50 0.91 5.11
C VAL A 404 -4.08 0.64 5.56
N ALA A 405 -3.59 1.41 6.54
CA ALA A 405 -2.33 1.19 7.23
C ALA A 405 -2.59 0.60 8.63
N LEU A 406 -2.17 -0.64 8.82
CA LEU A 406 -2.16 -1.33 10.10
C LEU A 406 -0.84 -1.05 10.82
N VAL A 407 -0.91 -0.50 12.02
CA VAL A 407 0.26 -0.12 12.83
C VAL A 407 0.36 -1.04 14.04
N LEU A 408 1.45 -1.80 14.12
CA LEU A 408 1.58 -2.99 14.97
C LEU A 408 2.88 -2.99 15.82
N SER A 409 2.79 -3.48 17.04
CA SER A 409 3.85 -3.46 18.04
C SER A 409 4.92 -4.52 17.78
N ARG A 410 6.17 -4.24 18.19
CA ARG A 410 7.25 -5.25 18.28
C ARG A 410 7.06 -6.12 19.53
N GLN A 411 6.82 -5.43 20.64
CA GLN A 411 6.70 -5.93 22.01
C GLN A 411 5.33 -6.52 22.28
N SER A 412 5.26 -7.44 23.23
CA SER A 412 3.99 -7.94 23.74
C SER A 412 3.18 -6.84 24.40
N VAL A 413 1.87 -6.87 24.15
CA VAL A 413 0.87 -6.06 24.82
C VAL A 413 -0.17 -6.99 25.46
N PRO A 414 -0.77 -6.64 26.60
CA PRO A 414 -1.78 -7.48 27.24
C PRO A 414 -2.98 -7.72 26.30
N THR A 415 -3.52 -8.94 26.30
CA THR A 415 -4.83 -9.19 25.70
C THR A 415 -5.89 -8.78 26.71
N LEU A 416 -6.71 -7.78 26.37
CA LEU A 416 -7.64 -7.16 27.30
C LEU A 416 -8.80 -8.10 27.67
N ASP A 417 -9.23 -8.07 28.93
CA ASP A 417 -10.41 -8.82 29.37
C ASP A 417 -11.71 -8.15 28.93
N ARG A 418 -12.24 -8.62 27.80
CA ARG A 418 -13.47 -8.13 27.18
C ARG A 418 -14.75 -8.52 27.94
N LYS A 419 -14.67 -9.23 29.07
CA LYS A 419 -15.80 -9.40 30.00
C LYS A 419 -16.03 -8.17 30.87
N HIS A 420 -14.95 -7.43 31.15
CA HIS A 420 -14.97 -6.23 31.99
C HIS A 420 -14.77 -4.95 31.18
N LEU A 421 -14.09 -5.05 30.04
CA LEU A 421 -13.86 -3.96 29.10
C LEU A 421 -14.73 -4.14 27.84
N ALA A 422 -15.04 -3.05 27.16
CA ALA A 422 -15.86 -3.08 25.95
C ALA A 422 -15.23 -3.91 24.83
N SER A 423 -16.10 -4.45 23.95
CA SER A 423 -15.69 -5.27 22.78
C SER A 423 -14.67 -4.55 21.89
N ALA A 424 -13.78 -5.34 21.28
CA ALA A 424 -12.87 -4.87 20.25
C ALA A 424 -13.60 -4.34 18.99
N ASP A 425 -14.87 -4.74 18.77
CA ASP A 425 -15.69 -4.23 17.67
C ASP A 425 -15.88 -2.71 17.70
N GLY A 426 -15.66 -2.07 18.86
CA GLY A 426 -15.60 -0.62 18.97
C GLY A 426 -14.61 0.02 18.00
N LEU A 427 -13.57 -0.68 17.55
CA LEU A 427 -12.65 -0.21 16.51
C LEU A 427 -13.35 0.19 15.22
N ARG A 428 -14.46 -0.47 14.84
CA ARG A 428 -15.24 -0.12 13.62
C ARG A 428 -15.81 1.31 13.69
N ARG A 429 -15.86 1.90 14.88
CA ARG A 429 -16.25 3.28 15.14
C ARG A 429 -15.05 4.23 15.31
N GLY A 430 -13.82 3.73 15.19
CA GLY A 430 -12.56 4.47 15.28
C GLY A 430 -12.11 4.85 16.69
N ALA A 431 -13.02 5.33 17.53
CA ALA A 431 -12.79 5.51 18.95
C ALA A 431 -14.04 5.10 19.75
N TYR A 432 -13.83 4.47 20.90
CA TYR A 432 -14.93 3.96 21.72
C TYR A 432 -14.56 3.94 23.21
N ILE A 433 -15.60 4.00 24.05
CA ILE A 433 -15.44 3.90 25.50
C ILE A 433 -15.05 2.46 25.82
N LEU A 434 -13.81 2.27 26.28
CA LEU A 434 -13.27 0.97 26.67
C LEU A 434 -13.76 0.57 28.06
N ALA A 435 -13.80 1.53 28.97
CA ALA A 435 -14.39 1.42 30.30
C ALA A 435 -14.92 2.80 30.70
N ASP A 436 -16.09 2.86 31.33
CA ASP A 436 -16.68 4.13 31.74
C ASP A 436 -16.59 4.35 33.26
N ALA A 437 -16.73 5.61 33.66
CA ALA A 437 -16.92 5.99 35.04
C ALA A 437 -18.32 5.57 35.55
N PRO A 438 -18.50 5.40 36.87
CA PRO A 438 -19.82 5.18 37.46
C PRO A 438 -20.85 6.19 36.96
N GLN A 439 -22.06 5.71 36.63
CA GLN A 439 -23.17 6.52 36.11
C GLN A 439 -22.85 7.30 34.81
N ALA A 440 -21.80 6.94 34.07
CA ALA A 440 -21.36 7.63 32.85
C ALA A 440 -21.05 9.13 33.05
N LYS A 441 -20.53 9.49 34.23
CA LYS A 441 -20.14 10.87 34.58
C LYS A 441 -18.65 10.97 34.92
N PRO A 442 -17.75 10.90 33.93
CA PRO A 442 -16.32 11.04 34.19
C PRO A 442 -15.96 12.49 34.54
N GLN A 443 -15.04 12.63 35.50
CA GLN A 443 -14.32 13.88 35.75
C GLN A 443 -13.15 14.04 34.78
N LEU A 444 -12.58 12.93 34.33
CA LEU A 444 -11.39 12.85 33.49
C LEU A 444 -11.60 11.78 32.40
N ILE A 445 -11.11 12.06 31.19
CA ILE A 445 -11.06 11.07 30.10
C ILE A 445 -9.60 10.79 29.75
N LEU A 446 -9.20 9.51 29.82
CA LEU A 446 -7.93 9.04 29.26
C LEU A 446 -8.16 8.46 27.88
N ILE A 447 -7.39 8.92 26.90
CA ILE A 447 -7.49 8.51 25.50
C ILE A 447 -6.15 7.89 25.11
N ALA A 448 -6.14 6.69 24.52
CA ALA A 448 -4.91 6.08 24.04
C ALA A 448 -5.13 5.26 22.77
N THR A 449 -4.03 4.92 22.12
CA THR A 449 -3.98 4.05 20.93
C THR A 449 -2.91 2.99 21.13
N GLY A 450 -3.00 1.88 20.41
CA GLY A 450 -1.93 0.88 20.41
C GLY A 450 -1.52 0.39 21.81
N SER A 451 -0.22 0.23 22.00
CA SER A 451 0.37 -0.27 23.24
C SER A 451 0.06 0.58 24.48
N GLU A 452 -0.30 1.85 24.32
CA GLU A 452 -0.56 2.75 25.44
C GLU A 452 -1.96 2.54 26.04
N VAL A 453 -2.85 1.79 25.39
CA VAL A 453 -4.17 1.47 25.98
C VAL A 453 -4.01 0.62 27.24
N GLY A 454 -3.10 -0.36 27.25
CA GLY A 454 -2.79 -1.13 28.47
C GLY A 454 -2.28 -0.24 29.60
N LEU A 455 -1.54 0.82 29.27
CA LEU A 455 -1.01 1.78 30.23
C LEU A 455 -2.13 2.60 30.90
N ILE A 456 -3.10 3.10 30.13
CA ILE A 456 -4.23 3.87 30.69
C ILE A 456 -5.20 2.97 31.47
N VAL A 457 -5.32 1.69 31.12
CA VAL A 457 -6.09 0.70 31.91
C VAL A 457 -5.48 0.55 33.31
N ALA A 458 -4.16 0.38 33.39
CA ALA A 458 -3.48 0.30 34.68
C ALA A 458 -3.55 1.62 35.48
N ALA A 459 -3.48 2.78 34.79
CA ALA A 459 -3.62 4.08 35.44
C ALA A 459 -5.03 4.32 35.99
N GLN A 460 -6.08 3.85 35.30
CA GLN A 460 -7.46 3.95 35.76
C GLN A 460 -7.63 3.33 37.14
N GLN A 461 -7.07 2.14 37.35
CA GLN A 461 -7.18 1.41 38.61
C GLN A 461 -6.62 2.24 39.78
N LYS A 462 -5.41 2.82 39.60
CA LYS A 462 -4.79 3.69 40.62
C LYS A 462 -5.55 5.01 40.85
N LEU A 463 -6.16 5.58 39.81
CA LEU A 463 -6.95 6.81 39.93
C LEU A 463 -8.29 6.55 40.64
N GLN A 464 -8.89 5.38 40.43
CA GLN A 464 -10.12 4.96 41.11
C GLN A 464 -9.89 4.71 42.60
N GLU A 465 -8.72 4.21 43.01
CA GLU A 465 -8.32 4.12 44.43
C GLU A 465 -8.30 5.51 45.11
N GLN A 466 -8.10 6.57 44.34
CA GLN A 466 -8.16 7.98 44.77
C GLN A 466 -9.55 8.60 44.55
N GLN A 467 -10.57 7.79 44.27
CA GLN A 467 -11.96 8.21 44.05
C GLN A 467 -12.16 9.15 42.85
N ILE A 468 -11.24 9.14 41.89
CA ILE A 468 -11.38 9.90 40.64
C ILE A 468 -12.21 9.10 39.64
N SER A 469 -13.27 9.72 39.13
CA SER A 469 -14.14 9.10 38.12
C SER A 469 -13.53 9.23 36.72
N VAL A 470 -12.94 8.15 36.21
CA VAL A 470 -12.19 8.14 34.94
C VAL A 470 -12.89 7.29 33.87
N ARG A 471 -13.05 7.88 32.68
CA ARG A 471 -13.43 7.15 31.46
C ARG A 471 -12.17 6.82 30.65
N LEU A 472 -12.12 5.60 30.11
CA LEU A 472 -11.09 5.15 29.17
C LEU A 472 -11.65 5.11 27.75
N VAL A 473 -10.90 5.67 26.81
CA VAL A 473 -11.21 5.63 25.38
C VAL A 473 -10.05 4.96 24.64
N SER A 474 -10.35 3.87 23.94
CA SER A 474 -9.46 3.33 22.90
C SER A 474 -9.76 4.07 21.61
N MET A 475 -8.75 4.60 20.94
CA MET A 475 -8.87 5.38 19.71
C MET A 475 -8.00 4.83 18.57
N PRO A 476 -8.19 3.58 18.14
CA PRO A 476 -7.34 2.94 17.14
C PRO A 476 -7.29 3.66 15.79
N SER A 477 -8.35 4.38 15.38
CA SER A 477 -8.37 5.13 14.11
C SER A 477 -9.10 6.46 14.24
N TRP A 478 -8.41 7.53 13.87
CA TRP A 478 -8.99 8.88 13.83
C TRP A 478 -9.97 9.00 12.67
N GLU A 479 -9.64 8.43 11.53
CA GLU A 479 -10.43 8.56 10.30
C GLU A 479 -11.80 7.89 10.45
N LEU A 480 -11.84 6.70 11.06
CA LEU A 480 -13.10 6.01 11.35
C LEU A 480 -13.95 6.76 12.39
N PHE A 481 -13.31 7.40 13.38
CA PHE A 481 -14.02 8.16 14.41
C PHE A 481 -14.60 9.46 13.84
N GLU A 482 -13.84 10.16 13.02
CA GLU A 482 -14.26 11.39 12.37
C GLU A 482 -15.35 11.17 11.32
N ALA A 483 -15.46 9.96 10.77
CA ALA A 483 -16.58 9.55 9.93
C ALA A 483 -17.88 9.30 10.73
N GLN A 484 -17.83 9.18 12.06
CA GLN A 484 -19.04 8.98 12.87
C GLN A 484 -19.85 10.28 13.02
N SER A 485 -21.13 10.11 13.33
CA SER A 485 -22.01 11.25 13.64
C SER A 485 -21.44 12.06 14.81
N ARG A 486 -21.75 13.36 14.82
CA ARG A 486 -21.39 14.23 15.95
C ARG A 486 -21.96 13.70 17.27
N GLU A 487 -23.18 13.19 17.26
CA GLU A 487 -23.81 12.56 18.43
C GLU A 487 -22.97 11.41 18.99
N TYR A 488 -22.46 10.51 18.13
CA TYR A 488 -21.58 9.44 18.58
C TYR A 488 -20.26 9.99 19.13
N ARG A 489 -19.61 10.91 18.42
CA ARG A 489 -18.35 11.51 18.87
C ARG A 489 -18.52 12.22 20.22
N ASP A 490 -19.60 12.97 20.41
CA ASP A 490 -19.92 13.65 21.67
C ASP A 490 -20.28 12.66 22.78
N SER A 491 -20.83 11.48 22.45
CA SER A 491 -21.07 10.42 23.45
C SER A 491 -19.78 9.79 23.98
N VAL A 492 -18.74 9.67 23.14
CA VAL A 492 -17.42 9.13 23.51
C VAL A 492 -16.59 10.20 24.21
N LEU A 493 -16.54 11.41 23.65
CA LEU A 493 -15.80 12.58 24.14
C LEU A 493 -16.73 13.77 24.46
N PRO A 494 -17.53 13.70 25.54
CA PRO A 494 -18.50 14.74 25.91
C PRO A 494 -17.86 16.13 25.97
N PRO A 495 -18.37 17.13 25.25
CA PRO A 495 -17.83 18.50 25.27
C PRO A 495 -17.80 19.13 26.67
N SER A 496 -18.65 18.66 27.59
CA SER A 496 -18.70 19.10 28.99
C SER A 496 -17.50 18.64 29.82
N VAL A 497 -16.80 17.57 29.43
CA VAL A 497 -15.66 17.02 30.15
C VAL A 497 -14.39 17.47 29.45
N ARG A 498 -13.77 18.54 29.97
CA ARG A 498 -12.60 19.21 29.36
C ARG A 498 -11.26 18.66 29.85
N ALA A 499 -11.22 18.05 31.04
CA ALA A 499 -10.05 17.32 31.52
C ALA A 499 -9.88 16.04 30.70
N ARG A 500 -8.94 16.07 29.76
CA ARG A 500 -8.65 14.99 28.83
C ARG A 500 -7.15 14.80 28.71
N LEU A 501 -6.67 13.57 28.84
CA LEU A 501 -5.27 13.21 28.67
C LEU A 501 -5.15 12.19 27.55
N ALA A 502 -4.45 12.54 26.47
CA ALA A 502 -4.09 11.58 25.43
C ALA A 502 -2.71 10.96 25.71
N VAL A 503 -2.56 9.67 25.40
CA VAL A 503 -1.31 8.91 25.60
C VAL A 503 -1.01 8.10 24.35
N GLU A 504 0.06 8.46 23.64
CA GLU A 504 0.50 7.77 22.42
C GLU A 504 2.03 7.86 22.31
N ALA A 505 2.70 6.74 22.04
CA ALA A 505 4.15 6.70 21.79
C ALA A 505 4.51 7.23 20.38
N GLY A 506 4.20 8.49 20.13
CA GLY A 506 4.48 9.24 18.91
C GLY A 506 4.31 10.75 19.13
N VAL A 507 4.52 11.56 18.10
CA VAL A 507 4.41 13.03 18.20
C VAL A 507 3.05 13.51 18.68
N THR A 508 3.03 14.60 19.45
CA THR A 508 1.81 15.18 20.00
C THR A 508 0.95 15.91 18.96
N GLN A 509 1.47 16.10 17.74
CA GLN A 509 0.79 16.80 16.66
C GLN A 509 -0.59 16.19 16.36
N GLY A 510 -1.62 17.04 16.34
CA GLY A 510 -3.02 16.66 16.06
C GLY A 510 -3.84 16.22 17.27
N TRP A 511 -3.23 15.69 18.34
CA TRP A 511 -3.96 15.23 19.53
C TRP A 511 -4.77 16.32 20.24
N HIS A 512 -4.30 17.56 20.13
CA HIS A 512 -4.94 18.78 20.59
C HIS A 512 -6.39 18.94 20.09
N ARG A 513 -6.74 18.33 18.94
CA ARG A 513 -8.13 18.26 18.43
C ARG A 513 -9.08 17.53 19.40
N TYR A 514 -8.59 16.50 20.09
CA TYR A 514 -9.40 15.65 20.95
C TYR A 514 -9.29 16.02 22.43
N VAL A 515 -8.12 16.48 22.87
CA VAL A 515 -7.92 16.87 24.28
C VAL A 515 -8.37 18.30 24.55
N GLY A 516 -8.39 19.17 23.53
CA GLY A 516 -8.78 20.58 23.68
C GLY A 516 -7.71 21.43 24.37
N ASP A 517 -8.10 22.66 24.72
CA ASP A 517 -7.25 23.68 25.36
C ASP A 517 -7.00 23.47 26.86
N GLN A 518 -7.84 22.66 27.53
CA GLN A 518 -7.69 22.27 28.94
C GLN A 518 -7.22 20.82 29.10
N GLY A 519 -6.92 20.15 28.00
CA GLY A 519 -6.36 18.81 28.02
C GLY A 519 -4.85 18.82 27.85
N ASP A 520 -4.27 17.63 27.87
CA ASP A 520 -2.83 17.43 27.80
C ASP A 520 -2.50 16.13 27.05
N VAL A 521 -1.24 15.99 26.63
CA VAL A 521 -0.76 14.86 25.83
C VAL A 521 0.56 14.33 26.41
N ILE A 522 0.61 13.02 26.65
CA ILE A 522 1.86 12.28 26.84
C ILE A 522 2.23 11.70 25.48
N GLY A 523 3.23 12.30 24.85
CA GLY A 523 3.77 11.89 23.56
C GLY A 523 5.29 12.03 23.50
N VAL A 524 5.83 11.87 22.30
CA VAL A 524 7.27 11.91 21.99
C VAL A 524 7.53 12.94 20.91
N ASP A 525 8.10 14.10 21.27
CA ASP A 525 8.42 15.18 20.32
C ASP A 525 9.94 15.32 20.08
N ARG A 526 10.68 14.21 20.20
CA ARG A 526 12.12 14.10 19.93
C ARG A 526 12.47 12.69 19.48
N PHE A 527 13.59 12.51 18.78
CA PHE A 527 14.09 11.17 18.45
C PHE A 527 14.35 10.33 19.69
N GLY A 528 14.26 9.01 19.52
CA GLY A 528 14.43 8.04 20.60
C GLY A 528 15.89 7.76 20.99
N ALA A 529 16.14 6.56 21.54
CA ALA A 529 17.44 6.15 22.05
C ALA A 529 17.66 4.64 21.93
N SER A 530 18.92 4.23 21.76
CA SER A 530 19.32 2.81 21.75
C SER A 530 19.46 2.27 23.18
N ALA A 531 18.45 1.56 23.66
CA ALA A 531 18.41 0.89 24.96
C ALA A 531 17.29 -0.18 24.95
N PRO A 532 17.21 -1.07 25.96
CA PRO A 532 16.07 -1.99 26.08
C PRO A 532 14.74 -1.25 26.00
N GLY A 533 13.78 -1.76 25.21
CA GLY A 533 12.53 -1.03 24.91
C GLY A 533 11.76 -0.57 26.15
N SER A 534 11.73 -1.39 27.21
CA SER A 534 11.11 -1.01 28.50
C SER A 534 11.82 0.15 29.21
N VAL A 535 13.14 0.24 29.08
CA VAL A 535 13.93 1.37 29.59
C VAL A 535 13.61 2.62 28.78
N VAL A 536 13.63 2.54 27.45
CA VAL A 536 13.31 3.68 26.58
C VAL A 536 11.91 4.22 26.90
N MET A 537 10.89 3.36 26.95
CA MET A 537 9.53 3.78 27.28
C MET A 537 9.43 4.45 28.66
N ARG A 538 10.12 3.92 29.67
CA ARG A 538 10.15 4.52 31.02
C ARG A 538 10.78 5.91 31.03
N GLU A 539 11.97 6.07 30.44
CA GLU A 539 12.69 7.35 30.42
C GLU A 539 11.97 8.42 29.58
N TYR A 540 11.09 8.01 28.67
CA TYR A 540 10.22 8.89 27.89
C TYR A 540 8.87 9.15 28.55
N GLY A 541 8.64 8.67 29.78
CA GLY A 541 7.46 9.00 30.58
C GLY A 541 6.25 8.10 30.35
N PHE A 542 6.40 6.97 29.65
CA PHE A 542 5.33 5.97 29.47
C PHE A 542 5.27 5.02 30.67
N THR A 543 4.93 5.58 31.83
CA THR A 543 4.74 4.84 33.08
C THR A 543 3.37 5.13 33.67
N VAL A 544 2.83 4.18 34.44
CA VAL A 544 1.52 4.33 35.09
C VAL A 544 1.54 5.53 36.02
N GLU A 545 2.64 5.73 36.73
CA GLU A 545 2.85 6.83 37.67
C GLU A 545 2.81 8.18 36.95
N HIS A 546 3.48 8.31 35.81
CA HIS A 546 3.49 9.57 35.06
C HIS A 546 2.12 9.88 34.45
N VAL A 547 1.41 8.86 33.93
CA VAL A 547 0.02 9.03 33.47
C VAL A 547 -0.87 9.51 34.61
N CYS A 548 -0.81 8.89 35.79
CA CYS A 548 -1.59 9.33 36.95
C CYS A 548 -1.24 10.76 37.37
N GLN A 549 0.05 11.11 37.39
CA GLN A 549 0.52 12.46 37.75
C GLN A 549 -0.04 13.52 36.79
N ARG A 550 0.07 13.29 35.47
CA ARG A 550 -0.42 14.22 34.44
C ARG A 550 -1.95 14.31 34.45
N ALA A 551 -2.62 13.18 34.67
CA ALA A 551 -4.08 13.10 34.81
C ALA A 551 -4.60 13.94 35.98
N LEU A 552 -3.98 13.84 37.15
CA LEU A 552 -4.37 14.59 38.34
C LEU A 552 -4.13 16.10 38.19
N ALA A 553 -3.14 16.51 37.40
CA ALA A 553 -2.87 17.92 37.14
C ALA A 553 -3.94 18.63 36.28
N LEU A 554 -4.86 17.87 35.68
CA LEU A 554 -5.98 18.39 34.87
C LEU A 554 -7.27 18.62 35.67
N LEU A 555 -7.30 18.20 36.94
CA LEU A 555 -8.44 18.34 37.86
C LEU A 555 -8.15 19.44 38.88
#